data_AF-A0A924XYY9-F1
#
_entry.id   AF-A0A924XYY9-F1
#
_cell.length_a   1.000
_cell.length_b   1.000
_cell.length_c   1.000
_cell.angle_alpha   90.00
_cell.angle_beta   90.00
_cell.angle_gamma   90.00
#
_symmetry.space_group_name_H-M   'P 1'
#
loop_
_entity.id
_entity.type
_entity.pdbx_description
1 polymer ?
#
loop_
_entity_poly.entity_id
_entity_poly.type
_entity_poly.pdbx_seq_one_letter_code
_entity_poly.pdbx_strand_id
1 'polypeptide(L)'
;MSVTPNAFAPVEHGCAYLEEWLNGLADDSLTGVPRWYTIAHAATCPYCRVALRELLLLRGELGEIEATPSDPAIDGETQVSAPSPLLRSLTPERRAAVFSAWEEAEASRDGE
;
A
#
# COMPACT_ATOMS: atom_id res chain seq x y z
N MET A 1 1.44 -29.68 -21.25
CA MET A 1 0.82 -28.35 -21.33
C MET A 1 0.67 -27.86 -19.90
N SER A 2 1.55 -26.97 -19.46
CA SER A 2 1.56 -26.44 -18.09
C SER A 2 0.71 -25.18 -18.06
N VAL A 3 -0.41 -25.22 -17.35
CA VAL A 3 -1.23 -24.04 -17.09
C VAL A 3 -0.55 -23.26 -15.98
N THR A 4 0.01 -22.10 -16.30
CA THR A 4 0.39 -21.08 -15.32
C THR A 4 -0.88 -20.64 -14.60
N PRO A 5 -1.02 -20.80 -13.27
CA PRO A 5 -2.14 -20.21 -12.57
C PRO A 5 -2.02 -18.69 -12.68
N ASN A 6 -3.08 -18.10 -13.22
CA ASN A 6 -3.24 -16.66 -13.39
C ASN A 6 -3.20 -15.99 -12.01
N ALA A 7 -2.19 -15.16 -11.75
CA ALA A 7 -1.90 -14.56 -10.43
C ALA A 7 -2.92 -13.50 -9.98
N PHE A 8 -3.99 -13.28 -10.74
CA PHE A 8 -4.98 -12.22 -10.51
C PHE A 8 -6.43 -12.72 -10.70
N ALA A 9 -6.73 -13.96 -10.29
CA ALA A 9 -8.13 -14.32 -10.12
C ALA A 9 -8.74 -13.45 -8.99
N PRO A 10 -9.92 -12.83 -9.18
CA PRO A 10 -10.61 -12.16 -8.07
C PRO A 10 -10.86 -13.20 -6.97
N VAL A 11 -10.43 -12.88 -5.75
CA VAL A 11 -10.58 -13.77 -4.59
C VAL A 11 -12.05 -13.75 -4.16
N GLU A 12 -12.92 -14.47 -4.87
CA GLU A 12 -14.35 -14.61 -4.54
C GLU A 12 -14.59 -15.43 -3.24
N HIS A 13 -13.53 -15.81 -2.53
CA HIS A 13 -13.57 -16.60 -1.28
C HIS A 13 -12.77 -15.99 -0.14
N GLY A 14 -12.63 -14.66 -0.10
CA GLY A 14 -12.10 -13.94 1.05
C GLY A 14 -13.19 -13.65 2.07
N CYS A 15 -12.90 -13.80 3.36
CA CYS A 15 -13.77 -13.25 4.42
C CYS A 15 -13.68 -11.71 4.39
N ALA A 16 -14.29 -11.08 3.40
CA ALA A 16 -14.19 -9.64 3.14
C ALA A 16 -14.61 -8.79 4.35
N TYR A 17 -15.58 -9.28 5.13
CA TYR A 17 -16.00 -8.64 6.37
C TYR A 17 -14.90 -8.56 7.46
N LEU A 18 -13.83 -9.35 7.33
CA LEU A 18 -12.66 -9.30 8.22
C LEU A 18 -11.53 -8.43 7.69
N GLU A 19 -11.65 -7.83 6.51
CA GLU A 19 -10.56 -7.05 5.92
C GLU A 19 -10.11 -5.90 6.82
N GLU A 20 -11.05 -5.08 7.30
CA GLU A 20 -10.76 -3.98 8.23
C GLU A 20 -10.11 -4.50 9.53
N TRP A 21 -10.57 -5.64 10.04
CA TRP A 21 -10.04 -6.23 11.27
C TRP A 21 -8.66 -6.86 11.06
N LEU A 22 -8.38 -7.40 9.88
CA LEU A 22 -7.05 -7.92 9.53
C LEU A 22 -6.04 -6.78 9.41
N ASN A 23 -6.43 -5.64 8.81
CA ASN A 23 -5.61 -4.43 8.77
C ASN A 23 -5.33 -3.93 10.19
N GLY A 24 -6.37 -3.78 11.02
CA GLY A 24 -6.21 -3.35 12.40
C GLY A 24 -5.41 -4.34 13.27
N LEU A 25 -5.47 -5.64 12.96
CA LEU A 25 -4.65 -6.64 13.64
C LEU A 25 -3.18 -6.52 13.20
N ALA A 26 -2.93 -6.24 11.92
CA ALA A 26 -1.60 -6.12 11.37
C ALA A 26 -0.85 -4.87 11.86
N ASP A 27 -1.54 -3.75 12.10
CA ASP A 27 -0.97 -2.50 12.62
C ASP A 27 -1.05 -2.34 14.15
N ASP A 28 -1.55 -3.37 14.86
CA ASP A 28 -1.82 -3.40 16.30
C ASP A 28 -2.91 -2.46 16.82
N SER A 29 -3.67 -1.77 15.97
CA SER A 29 -4.79 -0.90 16.38
C SER A 29 -6.03 -1.68 16.86
N LEU A 30 -6.19 -2.94 16.42
CA LEU A 30 -7.31 -3.79 16.82
C LEU A 30 -7.10 -4.34 18.23
N THR A 31 -8.08 -4.08 19.11
CA THR A 31 -8.04 -4.46 20.53
C THR A 31 -9.31 -5.19 20.97
N GLY A 32 -9.31 -5.73 22.19
CA GLY A 32 -10.47 -6.37 22.80
C GLY A 32 -10.95 -7.65 22.11
N VAL A 33 -12.26 -7.86 22.12
CA VAL A 33 -12.92 -9.05 21.55
C VAL A 33 -12.68 -9.20 20.04
N PRO A 34 -12.78 -8.14 19.22
CA PRO A 34 -12.45 -8.23 17.80
C PRO A 34 -11.04 -8.76 17.54
N ARG A 35 -10.03 -8.32 18.32
CA ARG A 35 -8.65 -8.81 18.19
C ARG A 35 -8.58 -10.32 18.38
N TRP A 36 -9.16 -10.82 19.47
CA TRP A 36 -9.15 -12.26 19.77
C TRP A 36 -9.87 -13.08 18.70
N TYR A 37 -11.05 -12.61 18.24
CA TYR A 37 -11.81 -13.28 17.20
C TYR A 37 -11.03 -13.36 15.88
N THR A 38 -10.43 -12.24 15.45
CA THR A 38 -9.66 -12.19 14.20
C THR A 38 -8.45 -13.13 14.25
N ILE A 39 -7.75 -13.20 15.38
CA ILE A 39 -6.64 -14.16 15.57
C ILE A 39 -7.14 -15.60 15.45
N ALA A 40 -8.23 -15.95 16.16
CA ALA A 40 -8.80 -17.29 16.14
C ALA A 40 -9.28 -17.67 14.72
N HIS A 41 -9.87 -16.73 14.00
CA HIS A 41 -10.30 -16.93 12.62
C HIS A 41 -9.11 -17.13 11.68
N ALA A 42 -8.10 -16.25 11.71
CA ALA A 42 -6.90 -16.37 10.87
C ALA A 42 -6.11 -17.66 11.17
N ALA A 43 -6.20 -18.19 12.39
CA ALA A 43 -5.60 -19.47 12.74
C ALA A 43 -6.26 -20.66 12.00
N THR A 44 -7.54 -20.56 11.61
CA THR A 44 -8.29 -21.67 10.99
C THR A 44 -8.60 -21.45 9.50
N CYS A 45 -8.78 -20.20 9.08
CA CYS A 45 -9.06 -19.84 7.70
C CYS A 45 -7.76 -19.66 6.89
N PRO A 46 -7.50 -20.48 5.86
CA PRO A 46 -6.26 -20.39 5.08
C PRO A 46 -6.11 -19.05 4.35
N TYR A 47 -7.22 -18.47 3.87
CA TYR A 47 -7.20 -17.17 3.18
C TYR A 47 -6.83 -16.03 4.10
N CYS A 48 -7.48 -15.92 5.26
CA CYS A 48 -7.16 -14.88 6.25
C CYS A 48 -5.76 -15.06 6.84
N ARG A 49 -5.25 -16.29 6.94
CA ARG A 49 -3.87 -16.56 7.36
C ARG A 49 -2.85 -15.99 6.38
N VAL A 50 -3.06 -16.24 5.08
CA VAL A 50 -2.18 -15.71 4.03
C VAL A 50 -2.28 -14.19 4.00
N ALA A 51 -3.49 -13.63 4.01
CA ALA A 51 -3.68 -12.17 4.03
C ALA A 51 -2.97 -11.49 5.21
N LEU A 52 -3.13 -12.03 6.44
CA LEU A 52 -2.45 -11.48 7.61
C LEU A 52 -0.93 -11.55 7.50
N ARG A 53 -0.39 -12.65 6.95
CA ARG A 53 1.05 -12.79 6.73
C ARG A 53 1.59 -11.74 5.76
N GLU A 54 0.90 -11.51 4.64
CA GLU A 54 1.32 -10.50 3.66
C GLU A 54 1.28 -9.08 4.26
N LEU A 55 0.23 -8.75 5.03
CA LEU A 55 0.13 -7.47 5.72
C LEU A 55 1.27 -7.25 6.72
N LEU A 56 1.64 -8.28 7.49
CA LEU A 56 2.76 -8.21 8.43
C LEU A 56 4.12 -8.06 7.73
N LEU A 57 4.29 -8.69 6.57
CA LEU A 57 5.50 -8.51 5.74
C LEU A 57 5.62 -7.06 5.25
N LEU A 58 4.54 -6.52 4.67
CA LEU A 58 4.50 -5.12 4.20
C LEU A 58 4.76 -4.13 5.34
N ARG A 59 4.21 -4.37 6.53
CA ARG A 59 4.49 -3.54 7.71
C ARG A 59 5.97 -3.60 8.11
N GLY A 60 6.60 -4.77 8.02
CA GLY A 60 8.04 -4.92 8.25
C GLY A 60 8.87 -4.09 7.27
N GLU A 61 8.57 -4.19 5.97
CA GLU A 61 9.26 -3.42 4.92
C GLU A 61 9.08 -1.90 5.11
N LEU A 62 7.87 -1.44 5.46
CA LEU A 62 7.62 -0.03 5.77
C LEU A 62 8.37 0.44 7.02
N GLY A 63 8.44 -0.39 8.05
CA GLY A 63 9.19 -0.11 9.27
C GLY A 63 10.69 0.00 9.00
N GLU A 64 11.26 -0.79 8.09
CA GLU A 64 12.67 -0.68 7.68
C GLU A 64 12.95 0.64 6.94
N ILE A 65 12.01 1.09 6.09
CA ILE A 65 12.11 2.39 5.41
C ILE A 65 12.09 3.54 6.42
N GLU A 66 11.21 3.48 7.43
CA GLU A 66 11.13 4.51 8.48
C GLU A 66 12.34 4.46 9.43
N ALA A 67 12.83 3.26 9.77
CA ALA A 67 13.95 3.06 10.67
C ALA A 67 15.31 3.34 10.01
N THR A 68 15.38 3.42 8.68
CA THR A 68 16.56 3.92 8.00
C THR A 68 16.71 5.38 8.39
N PRO A 69 17.71 5.75 9.23
CA PRO A 69 17.92 7.15 9.57
C PRO A 69 18.11 7.90 8.26
N SER A 70 17.23 8.86 8.00
CA SER A 70 17.48 9.87 6.98
C SER A 70 18.84 10.46 7.32
N ASP A 71 19.80 10.31 6.40
CA ASP A 71 21.18 10.77 6.55
C ASP A 71 21.24 12.11 7.32
N PRO A 72 22.13 12.26 8.32
CA PRO A 72 22.23 13.51 9.05
C PRO A 72 22.70 14.61 8.10
N ALA A 73 21.97 15.73 8.10
CA ALA A 73 22.28 16.97 7.39
C ALA A 73 22.11 16.93 5.85
N ILE A 74 20.85 16.99 5.41
CA ILE A 74 20.55 17.91 4.31
C ILE A 74 20.47 19.29 4.94
N ASP A 75 21.61 19.97 4.99
CA ASP A 75 21.66 21.40 5.18
C ASP A 75 20.87 22.04 4.03
N GLY A 76 19.61 22.37 4.26
CA GLY A 76 18.87 23.37 3.49
C GLY A 76 18.70 23.19 1.97
N GLU A 77 19.09 22.08 1.35
CA GLU A 77 18.90 21.87 -0.10
C GLU A 77 18.46 20.43 -0.43
N THR A 78 17.14 20.23 -0.53
CA THR A 78 16.45 19.28 -1.42
C THR A 78 17.30 18.10 -1.91
N GLN A 79 17.41 17.03 -1.11
CA GLN A 79 17.96 15.76 -1.58
C GLN A 79 16.82 14.75 -1.78
N VAL A 80 16.27 14.77 -2.99
CA VAL A 80 15.42 13.71 -3.54
C VAL A 80 16.31 12.48 -3.76
N SER A 81 16.25 11.49 -2.86
CA SER A 81 16.79 10.16 -3.15
C SER A 81 16.15 9.63 -4.43
N ALA A 82 16.98 9.09 -5.32
CA ALA A 82 16.81 9.10 -6.75
C ALA A 82 15.39 8.75 -7.28
N PRO A 83 14.86 9.52 -8.25
CA PRO A 83 13.67 9.12 -8.98
C PRO A 83 13.86 7.74 -9.59
N SER A 84 12.85 6.88 -9.41
CA SER A 84 12.65 5.67 -10.22
C SER A 84 13.00 5.99 -11.68
N PRO A 85 13.70 5.13 -12.44
CA PRO A 85 14.21 5.48 -13.78
C PRO A 85 13.16 6.02 -14.77
N LEU A 86 11.87 5.85 -14.48
CA LEU A 86 10.74 6.45 -15.20
C LEU A 86 10.55 7.97 -14.95
N LEU A 87 10.93 8.49 -13.78
CA LEU A 87 10.84 9.91 -13.42
C LEU A 87 12.04 10.74 -13.89
N ARG A 88 13.15 10.11 -14.31
CA ARG A 88 14.34 10.79 -14.86
C ARG A 88 14.13 11.42 -16.25
N SER A 89 12.92 11.37 -16.84
CA SER A 89 12.66 11.89 -18.19
C SER A 89 11.33 12.64 -18.37
N LEU A 90 10.90 13.42 -17.38
CA LEU A 90 9.85 14.43 -17.59
C LEU A 90 10.48 15.75 -18.00
N THR A 91 10.39 16.08 -19.30
CA THR A 91 10.77 17.39 -19.86
C THR A 91 9.92 18.50 -19.22
N PRO A 92 10.35 19.79 -19.29
CA PRO A 92 9.54 20.91 -18.78
C PRO A 92 8.11 20.92 -19.35
N GLU A 93 7.97 20.56 -20.61
CA GLU A 93 6.68 20.44 -21.31
C GLU A 93 5.82 19.31 -20.72
N ARG A 94 6.41 18.15 -20.43
CA ARG A 94 5.69 17.03 -19.80
C ARG A 94 5.23 17.37 -18.38
N ARG A 95 6.01 18.17 -17.64
CA ARG A 95 5.59 18.63 -16.30
C ARG A 95 4.41 19.60 -16.38
N ALA A 96 4.46 20.57 -17.29
CA ALA A 96 3.35 21.50 -17.50
C ALA A 96 2.05 20.75 -17.89
N ALA A 97 2.16 19.74 -18.76
CA ALA A 97 1.01 18.93 -19.19
C ALA A 97 0.37 18.13 -18.04
N VAL A 98 1.17 17.57 -17.13
CA VAL A 98 0.65 16.84 -15.96
C VAL A 98 -0.11 17.76 -15.00
N PHE A 99 0.40 18.97 -14.77
CA PHE A 99 -0.28 19.93 -13.89
C PHE A 99 -1.61 20.42 -14.50
N SER A 100 -1.63 20.78 -15.78
CA SER A 100 -2.87 21.20 -16.44
C SER A 100 -3.91 20.07 -16.47
N ALA A 101 -3.51 18.84 -16.74
CA ALA A 101 -4.42 17.69 -16.73
C ALA A 101 -5.01 17.41 -15.34
N TRP A 102 -4.26 17.69 -14.27
CA TRP A 102 -4.74 17.55 -12.89
C TRP A 102 -5.73 18.66 -12.53
N GLU A 103 -5.43 19.92 -12.87
CA GLU A 103 -6.36 21.05 -12.63
C GLU A 103 -7.68 20.91 -13.39
N GLU A 104 -7.64 20.45 -14.66
CA GLU A 104 -8.86 20.18 -15.44
C GLU A 104 -9.70 19.04 -14.83
N ALA A 105 -9.04 18.02 -14.28
CA ALA A 105 -9.71 16.90 -13.62
C ALA A 105 -10.34 17.31 -12.27
N GLU A 106 -9.73 18.24 -11.51
CA GLU A 106 -10.36 18.78 -10.30
C GLU A 106 -11.52 19.72 -10.65
N ALA A 107 -11.34 20.61 -11.62
CA ALA A 107 -12.39 21.55 -12.02
C ALA A 107 -13.64 20.84 -12.59
N SER A 108 -13.48 19.69 -13.24
CA SER A 108 -14.60 18.88 -13.74
C SER A 108 -15.31 18.07 -12.66
N ARG A 109 -14.67 17.80 -11.52
CA ARG A 109 -15.27 17.06 -10.39
C ARG A 109 -16.23 17.91 -9.56
N ASP A 110 -16.03 19.22 -9.53
CA ASP A 110 -16.85 20.15 -8.76
C ASP A 110 -18.05 20.71 -9.56
N GLY A 111 -18.16 20.36 -10.85
CA GLY A 111 -19.06 21.00 -11.81
C GLY A 111 -20.24 20.18 -12.35
N GLU A 112 -20.48 18.95 -11.89
CA GLU A 112 -21.62 18.11 -12.33
C GLU A 112 -22.55 17.68 -11.18
#